data_AF-A0A7K3Y4U2-F1
#
_entry.id   AF-A0A7K3Y4U2-F1
#
_cell.length_a   1.000
_cell.length_b   1.000
_cell.length_c   1.000
_cell.angle_alpha   90.00
_cell.angle_beta   90.00
_cell.angle_gamma   90.00
#
_symmetry.space_group_name_H-M   'P 1'
#
loop_
_entity.id
_entity.type
_entity.pdbx_description
1 polymer ?
#
loop_
_entity_poly.entity_id
_entity_poly.type
_entity_poly.pdbx_seq_one_letter_code
_entity_poly.pdbx_strand_id
1 'polypeptide(L)'
;MSGSVVTGDFFAAHDAPDHPESEARLVAALAGVPDSARRIAPEKAHPTDLALVHTHKHIAAIRSLCKECPPDRICYLDPDTYVTRGSFDAALYAAGATWQAVDQALNGESSFALVRPPGHHATPDRAMGFCLFNNIAVAAARALREVDRIAIVDWDLHHGNGTQAAFYTSDRVLYCSVHQMGIFPG
;
A
#
# COMPACT_ATOMS: atom_id res chain seq x y z
N MET A 1 -11.73 -10.96 21.55
CA MET A 1 -10.73 -11.52 20.60
C MET A 1 -9.67 -10.45 20.41
N SER A 2 -8.40 -10.75 20.65
CA SER A 2 -7.30 -9.84 20.31
C SER A 2 -6.93 -10.07 18.84
N GLY A 3 -7.00 -9.02 18.02
CA GLY A 3 -6.58 -9.08 16.62
C GLY A 3 -5.06 -9.06 16.46
N SER A 4 -4.61 -9.10 15.21
CA SER A 4 -3.19 -8.95 14.84
C SER A 4 -2.89 -7.63 14.15
N VAL A 5 -1.62 -7.25 14.20
CA VAL A 5 -1.05 -6.18 13.38
C VAL A 5 0.14 -6.73 12.60
N VAL A 6 0.15 -6.51 11.29
CA VAL A 6 1.29 -6.78 10.42
C VAL A 6 2.08 -5.49 10.26
N THR A 7 3.31 -5.47 10.76
CA THR A 7 4.18 -4.27 10.76
C THR A 7 5.64 -4.62 11.06
N GLY A 8 6.58 -3.78 10.65
CA GLY A 8 8.00 -3.93 11.00
C GLY A 8 8.85 -2.75 10.54
N ASP A 9 10.16 -2.83 10.80
CA ASP A 9 11.09 -1.70 10.61
C ASP A 9 11.46 -1.46 9.13
N PHE A 10 11.07 -2.37 8.23
CA PHE A 10 11.39 -2.28 6.80
C PHE A 10 10.83 -1.03 6.12
N PHE A 11 9.76 -0.45 6.68
CA PHE A 11 9.13 0.76 6.15
C PHE A 11 9.96 2.02 6.38
N ALA A 12 10.89 2.02 7.35
CA ALA A 12 11.82 3.12 7.63
C ALA A 12 12.74 3.42 6.43
N ALA A 13 12.94 2.44 5.54
CA ALA A 13 13.72 2.63 4.33
C ALA A 13 13.06 3.58 3.32
N HIS A 14 11.77 3.89 3.47
CA HIS A 14 11.04 4.93 2.73
C HIS A 14 10.74 6.10 3.67
N ASP A 15 11.67 7.03 3.80
CA ASP A 15 11.50 8.17 4.69
C ASP A 15 11.99 9.49 4.09
N ALA A 16 11.29 10.54 4.49
CA ALA A 16 11.53 11.94 4.18
C ALA A 16 11.01 12.77 5.37
N PRO A 17 11.85 13.02 6.40
CA PRO A 17 11.38 13.58 7.67
C PRO A 17 10.57 14.89 7.58
N ASP A 18 10.91 15.75 6.62
CA ASP A 18 10.25 17.05 6.41
C ASP A 18 8.99 16.96 5.53
N HIS A 19 8.67 15.78 4.99
CA HIS A 19 7.52 15.53 4.14
C HIS A 19 6.31 15.07 5.00
N PRO A 20 5.06 15.46 4.67
CA PRO A 20 3.88 15.02 5.43
C PRO A 20 3.71 13.50 5.43
N GLU A 21 4.13 12.83 4.36
CA GLU A 21 4.26 11.38 4.31
C GLU A 21 5.67 10.98 4.78
N SER A 22 5.82 10.64 6.07
CA SER A 22 7.09 10.29 6.70
C SER A 22 6.95 9.17 7.74
N GLU A 23 8.08 8.61 8.20
CA GLU A 23 8.14 7.53 9.20
C GLU A 23 7.41 7.88 10.50
N ALA A 24 7.40 9.17 10.87
CA ALA A 24 6.69 9.67 12.03
C ALA A 24 5.21 9.24 12.05
N ARG A 25 4.57 9.09 10.88
CA ARG A 25 3.19 8.59 10.78
C ARG A 25 3.04 7.16 11.28
N LEU A 26 3.96 6.28 10.89
CA LEU A 26 3.93 4.88 11.31
C LEU A 26 4.23 4.75 12.80
N VAL A 27 5.22 5.50 13.30
CA VAL A 27 5.53 5.55 14.74
C VAL A 27 4.30 6.00 15.55
N ALA A 28 3.62 7.05 15.11
CA ALA A 28 2.40 7.55 15.75
C ALA A 28 1.26 6.51 15.71
N ALA A 29 1.05 5.85 14.58
CA ALA A 29 0.04 4.80 14.46
C ALA A 29 0.32 3.60 15.37
N LEU A 30 1.60 3.17 15.47
CA LEU A 30 2.02 2.06 16.30
C LEU A 30 1.84 2.32 17.79
N ALA A 31 1.91 3.58 18.23
CA ALA A 31 1.64 3.96 19.62
C ALA A 31 0.17 3.73 20.02
N GLY A 32 -0.76 3.67 19.04
CA GLY A 32 -2.17 3.36 19.27
C GLY A 32 -2.49 1.86 19.26
N VAL A 33 -1.52 0.99 18.95
CA VAL A 33 -1.73 -0.45 18.91
C VAL A 33 -1.74 -1.01 20.34
N PRO A 34 -2.80 -1.74 20.76
CA PRO A 34 -2.84 -2.34 22.08
C PRO A 34 -1.73 -3.37 22.28
N ASP A 35 -1.15 -3.43 23.48
CA ASP A 35 -0.11 -4.43 23.83
C ASP A 35 -0.59 -5.88 23.66
N SER A 36 -1.90 -6.10 23.76
CA SER A 36 -2.53 -7.41 23.55
C SER A 36 -2.59 -7.83 22.08
N ALA A 37 -2.34 -6.94 21.13
CA ALA A 37 -2.39 -7.26 19.70
C ALA A 37 -1.18 -8.11 19.30
N ARG A 38 -1.43 -9.21 18.59
CA ARG A 38 -0.36 -10.08 18.10
C ARG A 38 0.39 -9.37 16.97
N ARG A 39 1.71 -9.21 17.10
CA ARG A 39 2.56 -8.62 16.06
C ARG A 39 3.03 -9.69 15.08
N ILE A 40 2.85 -9.43 13.79
CA ILE A 40 3.27 -10.28 12.68
C ILE A 40 4.33 -9.50 11.88
N ALA A 41 5.48 -10.13 11.66
CA ALA A 41 6.51 -9.55 10.80
C ALA A 41 6.04 -9.57 9.33
N PRO A 42 6.23 -8.47 8.58
CA PRO A 42 5.79 -8.38 7.21
C PRO A 42 6.68 -9.24 6.31
N GLU A 43 6.07 -9.84 5.29
CA GLU A 43 6.75 -10.54 4.21
C GLU A 43 6.76 -9.67 2.96
N LYS A 44 7.76 -9.87 2.09
CA LYS A 44 7.80 -9.18 0.80
C LYS A 44 6.83 -9.84 -0.16
N ALA A 45 6.00 -9.03 -0.81
CA ALA A 45 5.38 -9.45 -2.07
C ALA A 45 6.47 -9.74 -3.12
N HIS A 46 6.24 -10.71 -3.99
CA HIS A 46 7.04 -10.84 -5.20
C HIS A 46 6.62 -9.78 -6.22
N PRO A 47 7.52 -9.31 -7.10
CA PRO A 47 7.13 -8.43 -8.21
C PRO A 47 6.04 -9.02 -9.12
N THR A 48 5.88 -10.34 -9.16
CA THR A 48 4.80 -11.02 -9.87
C THR A 48 3.43 -10.85 -9.18
N ASP A 49 3.39 -10.65 -7.86
CA ASP A 49 2.17 -10.29 -7.15
C ASP A 49 1.72 -8.87 -7.52
N LEU A 50 2.66 -7.93 -7.61
CA LEU A 50 2.36 -6.56 -8.08
C LEU A 50 1.77 -6.57 -9.50
N ALA A 51 2.22 -7.51 -10.34
CA ALA A 51 1.76 -7.65 -11.72
C ALA A 51 0.31 -8.14 -11.85
N LEU A 52 -0.36 -8.49 -10.73
CA LEU A 52 -1.81 -8.71 -10.71
C LEU A 52 -2.62 -7.43 -10.95
N VAL A 53 -2.01 -6.26 -10.68
CA VAL A 53 -2.65 -4.95 -10.80
C VAL A 53 -1.85 -4.02 -11.71
N HIS A 54 -0.53 -4.03 -11.56
CA HIS A 54 0.34 -3.07 -12.21
C HIS A 54 1.00 -3.62 -13.48
N THR A 55 1.20 -2.75 -14.46
CA THR A 55 1.95 -3.11 -15.66
C THR A 55 3.41 -3.40 -15.32
N HIS A 56 4.03 -4.34 -16.04
CA HIS A 56 5.47 -4.60 -15.90
C HIS A 56 6.34 -3.36 -16.15
N LYS A 57 5.90 -2.46 -17.04
CA LYS A 57 6.57 -1.19 -17.31
C LYS A 57 6.58 -0.30 -16.08
N HIS A 58 5.45 -0.15 -15.39
CA HIS A 58 5.35 0.63 -14.15
C HIS A 58 6.26 0.08 -13.06
N ILE A 59 6.17 -1.23 -12.79
CA ILE A 59 7.00 -1.91 -11.78
C ILE A 59 8.49 -1.71 -12.08
N ALA A 60 8.89 -1.87 -13.33
CA ALA A 60 10.27 -1.68 -13.75
C ALA A 60 10.72 -0.21 -13.60
N ALA A 61 9.87 0.76 -13.95
CA ALA A 61 10.17 2.18 -13.85
C ALA A 61 10.42 2.60 -12.38
N ILE A 62 9.53 2.22 -11.46
CA ILE A 62 9.71 2.52 -10.03
C ILE A 62 10.99 1.84 -9.49
N ARG A 63 11.23 0.58 -9.85
CA ARG A 63 12.44 -0.14 -9.43
C ARG A 63 13.72 0.56 -9.91
N SER A 64 13.75 0.98 -11.18
CA SER A 64 14.91 1.68 -11.74
C SER A 64 15.12 3.04 -11.07
N LEU A 65 14.04 3.82 -10.87
CA LEU A 65 14.14 5.12 -10.21
C LEU A 65 14.67 5.00 -8.78
N CYS A 66 14.14 4.05 -7.98
CA CYS A 66 14.66 3.80 -6.63
C CYS A 66 16.15 3.40 -6.68
N LYS A 67 16.55 2.52 -7.61
CA LYS A 67 17.95 2.09 -7.75
C LYS A 67 18.89 3.25 -8.11
N GLU A 68 18.45 4.14 -8.98
CA GLU A 68 19.21 5.31 -9.43
C GLU A 68 19.23 6.43 -8.38
N CYS A 69 18.28 6.44 -7.44
CA CYS A 69 18.25 7.43 -6.39
C CYS A 69 19.52 7.37 -5.52
N PRO A 70 20.21 8.51 -5.30
CA PRO A 70 21.41 8.54 -4.47
C PRO A 70 21.12 8.06 -3.04
N PRO A 71 22.10 7.45 -2.36
CA PRO A 71 22.01 7.20 -0.92
C PRO A 71 21.72 8.52 -0.18
N ASP A 72 20.93 8.43 0.89
CA ASP A 72 20.60 9.55 1.78
C ASP A 72 19.94 10.75 1.09
N ARG A 73 19.28 10.51 -0.06
CA ARG A 73 18.48 11.50 -0.79
C ARG A 73 17.12 10.94 -1.17
N ILE A 74 16.22 11.87 -1.45
CA ILE A 74 14.93 11.59 -2.08
C ILE A 74 14.96 12.02 -3.54
N CYS A 75 14.20 11.30 -4.35
CA CYS A 75 13.95 11.58 -5.76
C CYS A 75 12.44 11.69 -5.95
N TYR A 76 11.98 12.54 -6.86
CA TYR A 76 10.56 12.79 -7.06
C TYR A 76 10.05 12.13 -8.33
N LEU A 77 8.93 11.43 -8.24
CA LEU A 77 8.17 10.87 -9.36
C LEU A 77 7.27 11.92 -10.01
N ASP A 78 6.71 12.78 -9.17
CA ASP A 78 5.87 13.94 -9.51
C ASP A 78 6.09 15.02 -8.43
N PRO A 79 5.35 16.16 -8.40
CA PRO A 79 5.62 17.25 -7.46
C PRO A 79 5.65 16.89 -5.97
N ASP A 80 5.02 15.79 -5.54
CA ASP A 80 4.86 15.45 -4.13
C ASP A 80 5.05 13.96 -3.80
N THR A 81 5.15 13.08 -4.80
CA THR A 81 5.42 11.65 -4.61
C THR A 81 6.92 11.39 -4.69
N TYR A 82 7.53 11.16 -3.54
CA TYR A 82 8.96 10.88 -3.45
C TYR A 82 9.28 9.37 -3.43
N VAL A 83 10.52 9.05 -3.74
CA VAL A 83 11.16 7.77 -3.50
C VAL A 83 12.55 7.98 -2.89
N THR A 84 13.01 6.96 -2.19
CA THR A 84 14.36 6.75 -1.69
C THR A 84 14.95 5.53 -2.40
N ARG A 85 16.23 5.27 -2.17
CA ARG A 85 16.85 4.00 -2.59
C ARG A 85 16.14 2.75 -2.04
N GLY A 86 15.60 2.84 -0.83
CA GLY A 86 14.91 1.74 -0.16
C GLY A 86 13.42 1.59 -0.50
N SER A 87 12.84 2.55 -1.24
CA SER A 87 11.38 2.65 -1.38
C SER A 87 10.74 1.50 -2.16
N PHE A 88 11.45 0.94 -3.15
CA PHE A 88 10.93 -0.23 -3.87
C PHE A 88 10.77 -1.43 -2.93
N ASP A 89 11.73 -1.64 -2.03
CA ASP A 89 11.70 -2.75 -1.08
C ASP A 89 10.64 -2.54 0.01
N ALA A 90 10.55 -1.31 0.54
CA ALA A 90 9.50 -0.93 1.48
C ALA A 90 8.10 -1.13 0.87
N ALA A 91 7.91 -0.81 -0.41
CA ALA A 91 6.64 -1.01 -1.10
C ALA A 91 6.31 -2.50 -1.33
N LEU A 92 7.30 -3.37 -1.53
CA LEU A 92 7.08 -4.82 -1.57
C LEU A 92 6.63 -5.36 -0.21
N TYR A 93 7.22 -4.86 0.89
CA TYR A 93 6.75 -5.18 2.23
C TYR A 93 5.35 -4.62 2.49
N ALA A 94 5.02 -3.43 2.01
CA ALA A 94 3.70 -2.83 2.20
C ALA A 94 2.61 -3.66 1.52
N ALA A 95 2.85 -4.10 0.28
CA ALA A 95 1.95 -5.00 -0.44
C ALA A 95 1.84 -6.37 0.24
N GLY A 96 2.97 -6.97 0.63
CA GLY A 96 2.98 -8.28 1.28
C GLY A 96 2.32 -8.28 2.66
N ALA A 97 2.59 -7.27 3.48
CA ALA A 97 1.94 -7.09 4.78
C ALA A 97 0.42 -6.93 4.67
N THR A 98 -0.04 -6.21 3.65
CA THR A 98 -1.48 -6.02 3.38
C THR A 98 -2.14 -7.35 3.01
N TRP A 99 -1.49 -8.15 2.17
CA TRP A 99 -1.95 -9.51 1.86
C TRP A 99 -1.97 -10.41 3.10
N GLN A 100 -0.93 -10.40 3.93
CA GLN A 100 -0.89 -11.21 5.16
C GLN A 100 -2.03 -10.85 6.12
N ALA A 101 -2.40 -9.58 6.23
CA ALA A 101 -3.55 -9.16 7.02
C ALA A 101 -4.87 -9.70 6.44
N VAL A 102 -5.01 -9.71 5.11
CA VAL A 102 -6.16 -10.35 4.44
C VAL A 102 -6.18 -11.86 4.72
N ASP A 103 -5.04 -12.56 4.70
CA ASP A 103 -4.97 -13.98 5.04
C ASP A 103 -5.43 -14.26 6.47
N GLN A 104 -5.01 -13.44 7.44
CA GLN A 104 -5.49 -13.59 8.82
C GLN A 104 -7.02 -13.43 8.87
N ALA A 105 -7.56 -12.45 8.15
CA ALA A 105 -9.00 -12.21 8.08
C ALA A 105 -9.76 -13.37 7.43
N LEU A 106 -9.24 -13.95 6.34
CA LEU A 106 -9.82 -15.15 5.72
C LEU A 106 -9.81 -16.36 6.65
N ASN A 107 -8.83 -16.44 7.56
CA ASN A 107 -8.74 -17.46 8.61
C ASN A 107 -9.55 -17.13 9.88
N GLY A 108 -10.37 -16.08 9.86
CA GLY A 108 -11.27 -15.71 10.95
C GLY A 108 -10.67 -14.79 12.03
N GLU A 109 -9.50 -14.19 11.79
CA GLU A 109 -8.86 -13.25 12.70
C GLU A 109 -8.87 -11.82 12.15
N SER A 110 -9.41 -10.86 12.90
CA SER A 110 -9.31 -9.45 12.54
C SER A 110 -7.85 -8.98 12.56
N SER A 111 -7.38 -8.39 11.47
CA SER A 111 -5.98 -7.98 11.31
C SER A 111 -5.85 -6.62 10.64
N PHE A 112 -4.83 -5.87 11.04
CA PHE A 112 -4.45 -4.58 10.45
C PHE A 112 -3.06 -4.64 9.85
N ALA A 113 -2.87 -4.10 8.65
CA ALA A 113 -1.54 -3.85 8.10
C ALA A 113 -1.20 -2.36 8.31
N LEU A 114 -0.22 -2.08 9.17
CA LEU A 114 0.31 -0.71 9.35
C LEU A 114 1.56 -0.56 8.49
N VAL A 115 1.40 0.03 7.31
CA VAL A 115 2.40 -0.01 6.24
C VAL A 115 2.69 1.37 5.66
N ARG A 116 3.88 1.52 5.08
CA ARG A 116 4.27 2.64 4.22
C ARG A 116 5.20 2.15 3.09
N PRO A 117 5.13 2.68 1.85
CA PRO A 117 4.23 3.75 1.37
C PRO A 117 2.74 3.35 1.29
N PRO A 118 1.81 4.33 1.21
CA PRO A 118 0.39 4.07 0.95
C PRO A 118 0.15 3.53 -0.47
N GLY A 119 -1.11 3.21 -0.82
CA GLY A 119 -1.38 2.53 -2.10
C GLY A 119 -2.59 2.96 -2.92
N HIS A 120 -3.66 3.51 -2.35
CA HIS A 120 -4.96 3.62 -3.04
C HIS A 120 -4.99 4.56 -4.26
N HIS A 121 -4.00 5.45 -4.42
CA HIS A 121 -3.85 6.32 -5.59
C HIS A 121 -3.04 5.67 -6.73
N ALA A 122 -2.29 4.60 -6.46
CA ALA A 122 -1.47 3.95 -7.47
C ALA A 122 -2.39 3.23 -8.47
N THR A 123 -2.42 3.74 -9.70
CA THR A 123 -3.16 3.14 -10.83
C THR A 123 -2.33 2.00 -11.44
N PRO A 124 -2.89 1.19 -12.35
CA PRO A 124 -2.14 0.12 -13.01
C PRO A 124 -0.81 0.55 -13.65
N ASP A 125 -0.69 1.79 -14.11
CA ASP A 125 0.48 2.26 -14.84
C ASP A 125 1.12 3.56 -14.33
N ARG A 126 0.66 4.08 -13.18
CA ARG A 126 1.15 5.33 -12.62
C ARG A 126 1.14 5.37 -11.09
N ALA A 127 2.25 5.81 -10.51
CA ALA A 127 2.37 6.24 -9.11
C ALA A 127 2.02 7.74 -8.98
N MET A 128 1.36 8.10 -7.88
CA MET A 128 0.94 9.46 -7.53
C MET A 128 0.39 9.48 -6.10
N GLY A 129 0.23 10.67 -5.50
CA GLY A 129 -0.37 10.81 -4.16
C GLY A 129 0.34 9.95 -3.12
N PHE A 130 1.68 9.96 -3.17
CA PHE A 130 2.57 9.15 -2.32
C PHE A 130 2.52 7.63 -2.56
N CYS A 131 1.63 7.15 -3.42
CA CYS A 131 1.38 5.73 -3.64
C CYS A 131 2.25 5.20 -4.79
N LEU A 132 3.10 4.22 -4.49
CA LEU A 132 3.95 3.57 -5.50
C LEU A 132 3.27 2.34 -6.15
N PHE A 133 2.66 1.50 -5.31
CA PHE A 133 1.88 0.33 -5.69
C PHE A 133 0.60 0.26 -4.85
N ASN A 134 -0.46 -0.31 -5.41
CA ASN A 134 -1.75 -0.37 -4.76
C ASN A 134 -1.86 -1.62 -3.87
N ASN A 135 -1.45 -1.45 -2.61
CA ASN A 135 -1.40 -2.51 -1.61
C ASN A 135 -2.73 -3.29 -1.50
N ILE A 136 -3.86 -2.57 -1.38
CA ILE A 136 -5.17 -3.19 -1.19
C ILE A 136 -5.67 -3.88 -2.48
N ALA A 137 -5.40 -3.28 -3.65
CA ALA A 137 -5.77 -3.91 -4.91
C ALA A 137 -4.97 -5.19 -5.18
N VAL A 138 -3.67 -5.21 -4.87
CA VAL A 138 -2.84 -6.42 -5.00
C VAL A 138 -3.35 -7.51 -4.06
N ALA A 139 -3.63 -7.18 -2.80
CA ALA A 139 -4.19 -8.13 -1.83
C ALA A 139 -5.55 -8.67 -2.27
N ALA A 140 -6.46 -7.81 -2.74
CA ALA A 140 -7.77 -8.22 -3.24
C ALA A 140 -7.68 -9.10 -4.49
N ALA A 141 -6.85 -8.73 -5.48
CA ALA A 141 -6.64 -9.52 -6.69
C ALA A 141 -6.10 -10.93 -6.39
N ARG A 142 -5.27 -11.05 -5.35
CA ARG A 142 -4.79 -12.35 -4.86
C ARG A 142 -5.88 -13.14 -4.13
N ALA A 143 -6.58 -12.52 -3.20
CA ALA A 143 -7.66 -13.15 -2.43
C ALA A 143 -8.82 -13.65 -3.32
N LEU A 144 -9.09 -12.99 -4.46
CA LEU A 144 -10.08 -13.46 -5.45
C LEU A 144 -9.74 -14.83 -6.09
N ARG A 145 -8.58 -15.41 -5.80
CA ARG A 145 -8.27 -16.81 -6.17
C ARG A 145 -8.90 -17.82 -5.20
N GLU A 146 -9.27 -17.37 -4.01
CA GLU A 146 -9.78 -18.19 -2.91
C GLU A 146 -11.24 -17.83 -2.55
N VAL A 147 -11.67 -16.60 -2.84
CA VAL A 147 -13.04 -16.13 -2.62
C VAL A 147 -13.70 -15.60 -3.88
N ASP A 148 -15.03 -15.68 -3.95
CA ASP A 148 -15.77 -15.26 -5.15
C ASP A 148 -15.86 -13.74 -5.29
N ARG A 149 -16.04 -13.02 -4.18
CA ARG A 149 -16.35 -11.57 -4.16
C ARG A 149 -15.66 -10.87 -3.01
N ILE A 150 -15.27 -9.61 -3.22
CA ILE A 150 -14.63 -8.74 -2.23
C ILE A 150 -15.35 -7.39 -2.21
N ALA A 151 -15.46 -6.78 -1.03
CA ALA A 151 -15.80 -5.38 -0.88
C ALA A 151 -14.61 -4.62 -0.32
N ILE A 152 -14.22 -3.52 -0.97
CA ILE A 152 -13.21 -2.57 -0.51
C ILE A 152 -13.94 -1.31 -0.07
N VAL A 153 -13.80 -0.97 1.20
CA VAL A 153 -14.31 0.28 1.78
C VAL A 153 -13.14 1.21 2.02
N ASP A 154 -13.15 2.35 1.32
CA ASP A 154 -12.12 3.37 1.39
C ASP A 154 -12.68 4.62 2.07
N TRP A 155 -12.21 4.86 3.29
CA TRP A 155 -12.61 6.00 4.10
C TRP A 155 -11.56 7.10 4.14
N ASP A 156 -10.51 7.02 3.31
CA ASP A 156 -9.51 8.07 3.25
C ASP A 156 -10.16 9.39 2.81
N LEU A 157 -9.61 10.52 3.22
CA LEU A 157 -10.11 11.83 2.81
C LEU A 157 -10.06 12.01 1.29
N HIS A 158 -9.09 11.40 0.63
CA HIS A 158 -8.88 11.46 -0.82
C HIS A 158 -9.53 10.27 -1.52
N HIS A 159 -10.02 10.49 -2.74
CA HIS A 159 -10.52 9.41 -3.58
C HIS A 159 -9.38 8.45 -3.96
N GLY A 160 -9.52 7.16 -3.62
CA GLY A 160 -8.64 6.09 -4.09
C GLY A 160 -8.82 5.73 -5.58
N ASN A 161 -8.53 6.69 -6.45
CA ASN A 161 -8.66 6.58 -7.91
C ASN A 161 -7.87 5.40 -8.50
N GLY A 162 -6.77 4.98 -7.87
CA GLY A 162 -6.00 3.80 -8.25
C GLY A 162 -6.78 2.51 -8.03
N THR A 163 -7.46 2.40 -6.88
CA THR A 163 -8.31 1.25 -6.55
C THR A 163 -9.53 1.19 -7.46
N GLN A 164 -10.17 2.34 -7.72
CA GLN A 164 -11.24 2.42 -8.71
C GLN A 164 -10.77 1.93 -10.08
N ALA A 165 -9.63 2.43 -10.57
CA ALA A 165 -9.09 2.05 -11.86
C ALA A 165 -8.76 0.55 -11.96
N ALA A 166 -8.24 -0.05 -10.88
CA ALA A 166 -7.88 -1.47 -10.83
C ALA A 166 -9.09 -2.41 -11.02
N PHE A 167 -10.28 -2.01 -10.57
CA PHE A 167 -11.46 -2.86 -10.53
C PHE A 167 -12.68 -2.29 -11.26
N TYR A 168 -12.51 -1.23 -12.05
CA TYR A 168 -13.63 -0.51 -12.68
C TYR A 168 -14.59 -1.41 -13.48
N THR A 169 -14.05 -2.44 -14.13
CA THR A 169 -14.82 -3.40 -14.93
C THR A 169 -15.07 -4.73 -14.23
N SER A 170 -14.71 -4.86 -12.95
CA SER A 170 -14.88 -6.11 -12.21
C SER A 170 -16.31 -6.23 -11.68
N ASP A 171 -16.93 -7.38 -11.90
CA ASP A 171 -18.18 -7.79 -11.27
C ASP A 171 -17.97 -8.51 -9.92
N ARG A 172 -16.70 -8.73 -9.53
CA ARG A 172 -16.29 -9.45 -8.32
C ARG A 172 -15.83 -8.53 -7.19
N VAL A 173 -15.61 -7.25 -7.47
CA VAL A 173 -15.14 -6.27 -6.48
C VAL A 173 -16.11 -5.11 -6.38
N LEU A 174 -16.69 -4.92 -5.19
CA LEU A 174 -17.40 -3.69 -4.85
C LEU A 174 -16.41 -2.69 -4.26
N TYR A 175 -16.25 -1.53 -4.88
CA TYR A 175 -15.48 -0.42 -4.32
C TYR A 175 -16.42 0.69 -3.85
N CYS A 176 -16.36 0.99 -2.55
CA CYS A 176 -17.11 2.08 -1.92
C CYS A 176 -16.11 3.06 -1.31
N SER A 177 -16.14 4.31 -1.77
CA SER A 177 -15.29 5.37 -1.22
C SER A 177 -16.12 6.55 -0.74
N VAL A 178 -15.76 7.07 0.43
CA VAL A 178 -16.15 8.41 0.88
C VAL A 178 -14.90 9.29 0.79
N HIS A 179 -15.03 10.48 0.23
CA HIS A 179 -13.90 11.39 0.05
C HIS A 179 -14.40 12.84 -0.06
N GLN A 180 -13.53 13.79 0.24
CA GLN A 180 -13.82 15.21 0.08
C GLN A 180 -13.82 15.57 -1.41
N MET A 181 -14.87 16.30 -1.84
CA MET A 181 -14.97 16.81 -3.21
C MET A 181 -14.10 18.06 -3.40
N GLY A 182 -13.49 18.22 -4.58
CA GLY A 182 -12.77 19.43 -4.97
C GLY A 182 -11.35 19.52 -4.43
N ILE A 183 -10.79 18.39 -4.00
CA ILE A 183 -9.38 18.24 -3.62
C ILE A 183 -8.74 17.15 -4.50
N PHE A 184 -7.42 17.02 -4.43
CA PHE A 184 -6.71 15.93 -5.13
C PHE A 184 -7.40 14.56 -4.89
N PRO A 185 -7.55 13.70 -5.92
CA PRO A 185 -6.98 13.78 -7.27
C PRO A 185 -7.87 14.46 -8.33
N GLY A 186 -8.96 15.14 -7.95
CA GLY A 186 -9.92 15.74 -8.89
C GLY A 186 -10.87 16.75 -8.25
#